data_AF-A0A3B3SEE4-F1
#
_entry.id   AF-A0A3B3SEE4-F1
#
_cell.length_a   1.000
_cell.length_b   1.000
_cell.length_c   1.000
_cell.angle_alpha   90.00
_cell.angle_beta   90.00
_cell.angle_gamma   90.00
#
_symmetry.space_group_name_H-M   'P 1'
#
loop_
_entity.id
_entity.type
_entity.pdbx_description
1 polymer ?
#
loop_
_entity_poly.entity_id
_entity_poly.type
_entity_poly.pdbx_seq_one_letter_code
_entity_poly.pdbx_strand_id
1 'polypeptide(L)'
;MQLTCLVSFILLLPALVLPEVIPPQIAAHTPFVKCTDFFAKPGGNVTFPTIFNQNQYKQICQKYNNMYEFATLYNTDARIPVYSAYLYQGNVVCDRKNTWNIEPQVSLNMGIGHNYKLNTGVNGAGEHQALNEDYINQKYDKGHLYPVFHTFQQCTADATFTLTNAAPQDPSLNSGKWRTQVEKATKTFLDAHCFSGFAYVVTGVVPGTGKLNNRVIIPSFFWSKICGETCFRKYAEKHCARLTLLAWNLHAAPIGQTLSQH
;
A
#
# COMPACT_ATOMS: atom_id res chain seq x y z
N MET A 1 30.91 25.82 44.04
CA MET A 1 31.31 24.54 43.40
C MET A 1 30.08 23.66 43.27
N GLN A 2 29.72 23.33 42.02
CA GLN A 2 29.11 22.08 41.52
C GLN A 2 27.84 21.50 42.18
N LEU A 3 26.70 21.50 41.45
CA LEU A 3 26.06 20.35 40.76
C LEU A 3 25.25 19.45 41.74
N THR A 4 23.92 19.35 41.65
CA THR A 4 23.18 18.49 40.69
C THR A 4 21.67 18.71 40.92
N CYS A 5 20.91 19.13 39.91
CA CYS A 5 20.11 18.30 38.99
C CYS A 5 18.89 17.59 39.64
N LEU A 6 17.78 18.33 39.74
CA LEU A 6 16.43 17.80 39.84
C LEU A 6 16.07 17.13 38.50
N VAL A 7 16.17 15.81 38.44
CA VAL A 7 15.57 15.01 37.36
C VAL A 7 14.48 14.15 37.98
N SER A 8 13.25 14.67 37.98
CA SER A 8 12.06 13.84 38.09
C SER A 8 11.10 14.24 36.97
N PHE A 9 11.55 14.00 35.73
CA PHE A 9 10.73 14.11 34.53
C PHE A 9 10.30 12.70 34.10
N ILE A 10 9.01 12.43 34.31
CA ILE A 10 8.12 11.75 33.34
C ILE A 10 8.64 10.38 32.83
N LEU A 11 8.37 9.32 33.60
CA LEU A 11 8.18 7.98 33.03
C LEU A 11 6.77 7.89 32.42
N LEU A 12 6.55 8.55 31.30
CA LEU A 12 5.49 8.18 30.35
C LEU A 12 6.18 7.56 29.15
N LEU A 13 6.58 6.29 29.29
CA LEU A 13 6.87 5.46 28.13
C LEU A 13 5.59 5.37 27.30
N PRO A 14 5.62 5.71 26.00
CA PRO A 14 4.46 5.51 25.15
C PRO A 14 4.19 4.02 25.11
N ALA A 15 2.93 3.63 25.37
CA ALA A 15 2.46 2.29 25.14
C ALA A 15 2.90 1.87 23.72
N LEU A 16 3.82 0.92 23.67
CA LEU A 16 4.14 0.17 22.46
C LEU A 16 2.81 -0.39 21.96
N VAL A 17 2.27 0.24 20.92
CA VAL A 17 1.15 -0.31 20.17
C VAL A 17 1.71 -1.52 19.44
N LEU A 18 1.75 -2.67 20.11
CA LEU A 18 1.96 -3.93 19.43
C LEU A 18 0.83 -4.04 18.42
N PRO A 19 1.12 -4.22 17.11
CA PRO A 19 0.07 -4.57 16.17
C PRO A 19 -0.57 -5.85 16.69
N GLU A 20 -1.86 -5.77 17.01
CA GLU A 20 -2.62 -6.89 17.52
C GLU A 20 -2.53 -8.04 16.49
N VAL A 21 -1.77 -9.07 16.84
CA VAL A 21 -1.62 -10.26 15.99
C VAL A 21 -2.94 -11.01 16.10
N ILE A 22 -3.70 -11.00 15.01
CA ILE A 22 -4.99 -11.67 14.92
C ILE A 22 -4.80 -13.16 15.28
N PRO A 23 -5.63 -13.74 16.17
CA PRO A 23 -5.56 -15.15 16.52
C PRO A 23 -5.62 -16.07 15.27
N PRO A 24 -4.84 -17.18 15.22
CA PRO A 24 -4.74 -18.07 14.06
C PRO A 24 -6.09 -18.56 13.49
N GLN A 25 -7.11 -18.71 14.35
CA GLN A 25 -8.46 -19.12 13.95
C GLN A 25 -9.18 -18.13 13.01
N ILE A 26 -8.92 -16.83 13.12
CA ILE A 26 -9.53 -15.80 12.25
C ILE A 26 -8.78 -15.74 10.91
N ALA A 27 -7.47 -15.99 10.93
CA ALA A 27 -6.64 -16.05 9.72
C ALA A 27 -7.09 -17.17 8.75
N ALA A 28 -7.70 -18.25 9.24
CA ALA A 28 -8.18 -19.36 8.41
C ALA A 28 -9.49 -19.05 7.62
N HIS A 29 -10.24 -18.03 8.02
CA HIS A 29 -11.58 -17.71 7.45
C HIS A 29 -11.60 -16.42 6.64
N THR A 30 -10.44 -15.82 6.42
CA THR A 30 -10.30 -14.51 5.77
C THR A 30 -10.15 -14.67 4.26
N PRO A 31 -10.76 -13.85 3.39
CA PRO A 31 -10.58 -13.98 1.94
C PRO A 31 -9.10 -13.95 1.46
N PHE A 32 -8.21 -13.29 2.20
CA PHE A 32 -6.76 -13.32 1.95
C PHE A 32 -6.11 -14.71 2.03
N VAL A 33 -6.78 -15.74 2.58
CA VAL A 33 -6.26 -17.13 2.53
C VAL A 33 -5.98 -17.60 1.11
N LYS A 34 -6.61 -17.00 0.09
CA LYS A 34 -6.39 -17.35 -1.31
C LYS A 34 -5.09 -16.77 -1.89
N CYS A 35 -4.45 -15.82 -1.21
CA CYS A 35 -3.27 -15.11 -1.70
C CYS A 35 -2.25 -14.86 -0.57
N THR A 36 -2.04 -15.86 0.29
CA THR A 36 -1.10 -15.78 1.42
C THR A 36 0.35 -15.54 1.03
N ASP A 37 0.70 -15.76 -0.23
CA ASP A 37 2.08 -15.65 -0.73
C ASP A 37 2.59 -14.21 -0.82
N PHE A 38 1.70 -13.22 -0.69
CA PHE A 38 2.06 -11.80 -0.64
C PHE A 38 2.25 -11.26 0.77
N PHE A 39 2.14 -12.12 1.78
CA PHE A 39 2.23 -11.73 3.18
C PHE A 39 3.42 -12.39 3.86
N ALA A 40 4.04 -11.67 4.79
CA ALA A 40 5.21 -12.14 5.52
C ALA A 40 4.85 -13.38 6.37
N LYS A 41 5.80 -14.32 6.47
CA LYS A 41 5.62 -15.58 7.21
C LYS A 41 6.65 -15.74 8.34
N PRO A 42 6.78 -14.79 9.29
CA PRO A 42 7.79 -14.87 10.35
C PRO A 42 7.55 -16.12 11.21
N GLY A 43 8.59 -16.95 11.38
CA GLY A 43 8.46 -18.20 12.12
C GLY A 43 7.53 -19.22 11.45
N GLY A 44 7.29 -19.11 10.15
CA GLY A 44 6.49 -20.04 9.35
C GLY A 44 4.99 -19.76 9.28
N ASN A 45 4.49 -18.77 10.03
CA ASN A 45 3.06 -18.43 10.07
C ASN A 45 2.76 -17.14 9.31
N VAL A 46 1.70 -17.15 8.48
CA VAL A 46 1.27 -15.97 7.71
C VAL A 46 0.82 -14.86 8.66
N THR A 47 1.38 -13.66 8.46
CA THR A 47 0.99 -12.45 9.16
C THR A 47 0.38 -11.46 8.19
N PHE A 48 -0.92 -11.24 8.32
CA PHE A 48 -1.60 -10.15 7.63
C PHE A 48 -1.32 -8.82 8.37
N PRO A 49 -1.21 -7.68 7.67
CA PRO A 49 -1.38 -6.37 8.29
C PRO A 49 -2.76 -6.26 8.94
N THR A 50 -3.04 -5.12 9.60
CA THR A 50 -4.33 -4.88 10.26
C THR A 50 -5.52 -5.19 9.33
N ILE A 51 -6.33 -6.18 9.71
CA ILE A 51 -7.59 -6.49 9.05
C ILE A 51 -8.72 -5.83 9.84
N PHE A 52 -9.62 -5.18 9.11
CA PHE A 52 -10.82 -4.57 9.64
C PHE A 52 -12.04 -5.46 9.32
N ASN A 53 -12.88 -5.72 10.32
CA ASN A 53 -14.01 -6.65 10.21
C ASN A 53 -15.33 -5.98 9.78
N GLN A 54 -15.32 -4.67 9.58
CA GLN A 54 -16.51 -3.91 9.15
C GLN A 54 -16.79 -4.16 7.66
N ASN A 55 -18.09 -4.16 7.29
CA ASN A 55 -18.57 -4.48 5.93
C ASN A 55 -17.96 -3.61 4.82
N GLN A 56 -17.54 -2.39 5.15
CA GLN A 56 -16.90 -1.44 4.23
C GLN A 56 -15.50 -1.87 3.79
N TYR A 57 -14.87 -2.81 4.51
CA TYR A 57 -13.54 -3.29 4.17
C TYR A 57 -13.63 -4.59 3.38
N LYS A 58 -13.05 -4.59 2.18
CA LYS A 58 -13.00 -5.74 1.28
C LYS A 58 -11.57 -6.22 1.14
N GLN A 59 -11.39 -7.51 1.38
CA GLN A 59 -10.12 -8.20 1.18
C GLN A 59 -10.11 -8.77 -0.23
N ILE A 60 -9.23 -8.24 -1.07
CA ILE A 60 -9.17 -8.54 -2.49
C ILE A 60 -7.86 -9.26 -2.76
N CYS A 61 -7.94 -10.49 -3.25
CA CYS A 61 -6.81 -11.12 -3.91
C CYS A 61 -6.88 -10.77 -5.40
N GLN A 62 -6.03 -9.86 -5.82
CA GLN A 62 -6.03 -9.28 -7.17
C GLN A 62 -5.53 -10.34 -8.14
N LYS A 63 -6.28 -10.61 -9.21
CA LYS A 63 -5.83 -11.53 -10.24
C LYS A 63 -5.68 -10.86 -11.58
N TYR A 64 -4.81 -11.44 -12.38
CA TYR A 64 -4.72 -11.19 -13.80
C TYR A 64 -4.57 -12.54 -14.50
N ASN A 65 -5.36 -12.78 -15.55
CA ASN A 65 -5.40 -14.08 -16.24
C ASN A 65 -5.52 -15.29 -15.29
N ASN A 66 -6.41 -15.17 -14.28
CA ASN A 66 -6.67 -16.16 -13.23
C ASN A 66 -5.52 -16.44 -12.24
N MET A 67 -4.37 -15.77 -12.36
CA MET A 67 -3.27 -15.86 -11.41
C MET A 67 -3.35 -14.73 -10.39
N TYR A 68 -3.10 -15.05 -9.12
CA TYR A 68 -3.00 -14.02 -8.08
C TYR A 68 -1.68 -13.26 -8.25
N GLU A 69 -1.74 -11.93 -8.17
CA GLU A 69 -0.59 -11.05 -8.45
C GLU A 69 -0.21 -10.19 -7.24
N PHE A 70 -1.19 -9.82 -6.41
CA PHE A 70 -1.00 -9.11 -5.14
C PHE A 70 -2.29 -9.14 -4.31
N ALA A 71 -2.25 -8.61 -3.10
CA ALA A 71 -3.42 -8.47 -2.23
C ALA A 71 -3.71 -6.99 -1.94
N THR A 72 -4.98 -6.63 -1.81
CA THR A 72 -5.42 -5.28 -1.43
C THR A 72 -6.49 -5.37 -0.36
N LEU A 73 -6.33 -4.63 0.73
CA LEU A 73 -7.44 -4.30 1.63
C LEU A 73 -8.04 -2.98 1.18
N TYR A 74 -9.32 -2.96 0.83
CA TYR A 74 -9.98 -1.83 0.18
C TYR A 74 -11.14 -1.31 1.03
N ASN A 75 -11.29 0.02 1.14
CA ASN A 75 -12.41 0.64 1.83
C ASN A 75 -13.43 1.13 0.79
N THR A 76 -14.61 0.50 0.74
CA THR A 76 -15.66 0.77 -0.24
C THR A 76 -16.35 2.11 -0.04
N ASP A 77 -16.43 2.58 1.20
CA ASP A 77 -17.09 3.85 1.53
C ASP A 77 -16.18 5.03 1.17
N ALA A 78 -14.88 4.86 1.42
CA ALA A 78 -13.86 5.83 1.04
C ALA A 78 -13.45 5.74 -0.44
N ARG A 79 -13.74 4.60 -1.09
CA ARG A 79 -13.36 4.26 -2.46
C ARG A 79 -11.85 4.35 -2.72
N ILE A 80 -11.05 4.00 -1.71
CA ILE A 80 -9.59 3.93 -1.80
C ILE A 80 -9.08 2.67 -1.11
N PRO A 81 -7.92 2.13 -1.52
CA PRO A 81 -7.26 1.09 -0.75
C PRO A 81 -6.90 1.59 0.64
N VAL A 82 -6.93 0.70 1.62
CA VAL A 82 -6.23 0.88 2.90
C VAL A 82 -4.75 0.56 2.69
N TYR A 83 -4.47 -0.60 2.08
CA TYR A 83 -3.14 -1.00 1.66
C TYR A 83 -3.19 -2.01 0.51
N SER A 84 -2.08 -2.12 -0.23
CA SER A 84 -1.74 -3.26 -1.08
C SER A 84 -0.48 -3.95 -0.54
N ALA A 85 -0.52 -5.27 -0.46
CA ALA A 85 0.60 -6.14 -0.07
C ALA A 85 1.04 -6.98 -1.27
N TYR A 86 2.35 -7.03 -1.52
CA TYR A 86 2.93 -7.71 -2.67
C TYR A 86 4.32 -8.27 -2.35
N LEU A 87 4.74 -9.23 -3.18
CA LEU A 87 6.07 -9.80 -3.13
C LEU A 87 6.97 -9.08 -4.14
N TYR A 88 8.00 -8.41 -3.67
CA TYR A 88 9.09 -7.91 -4.50
C TYR A 88 10.03 -9.08 -4.82
N GLN A 89 10.33 -9.32 -6.09
CA GLN A 89 11.17 -10.45 -6.55
C GLN A 89 12.28 -9.99 -7.50
N GLY A 90 12.77 -8.76 -7.29
CA GLY A 90 13.52 -8.04 -8.32
C GLY A 90 12.58 -7.39 -9.33
N ASN A 91 13.15 -6.75 -10.35
CA ASN A 91 12.38 -6.07 -11.40
C ASN A 91 12.95 -6.38 -12.78
N VAL A 92 12.05 -6.67 -13.71
CA VAL A 92 12.27 -6.56 -15.14
C VAL A 92 11.58 -5.28 -15.60
N VAL A 93 12.19 -4.55 -16.54
CA VAL A 93 11.55 -3.38 -17.14
C VAL A 93 10.26 -3.84 -17.82
N CYS A 94 9.12 -3.44 -17.28
CA CYS A 94 7.80 -3.75 -17.82
C CYS A 94 7.19 -2.51 -18.48
N ASP A 95 6.38 -2.73 -19.51
CA ASP A 95 5.65 -1.66 -20.17
C ASP A 95 4.52 -1.16 -19.29
N ARG A 96 4.42 0.17 -19.21
CA ARG A 96 3.38 0.85 -18.44
C ARG A 96 2.12 1.01 -19.31
N LYS A 97 0.97 0.51 -18.84
CA LYS A 97 -0.32 0.79 -19.47
C LYS A 97 -0.80 2.21 -19.17
N ASN A 98 -1.75 2.69 -19.97
CA ASN A 98 -2.51 3.93 -19.73
C ASN A 98 -3.98 3.65 -19.36
N THR A 99 -4.44 2.42 -19.54
CA THR A 99 -5.82 2.02 -19.26
C THR A 99 -5.91 1.46 -17.84
N TRP A 100 -6.90 1.95 -17.10
CA TRP A 100 -7.23 1.50 -15.76
C TRP A 100 -8.57 0.75 -15.75
N ASN A 101 -8.62 -0.35 -15.01
CA ASN A 101 -9.78 -1.21 -14.90
C ASN A 101 -10.43 -1.09 -13.52
N ILE A 102 -11.72 -1.44 -13.45
CA ILE A 102 -12.41 -1.66 -12.17
C ILE A 102 -12.14 -3.09 -11.68
N GLU A 103 -12.35 -3.34 -10.39
CA GLU A 103 -12.28 -4.67 -9.80
C GLU A 103 -13.70 -5.28 -9.67
N PRO A 104 -14.04 -6.33 -10.45
CA PRO A 104 -15.36 -6.95 -10.41
C PRO A 104 -15.74 -7.53 -9.04
N GLN A 105 -14.75 -8.03 -8.28
CA GLN A 105 -14.96 -8.58 -6.94
C GLN A 105 -15.53 -7.55 -5.95
N VAL A 106 -15.36 -6.25 -6.22
CA VAL A 106 -15.89 -5.15 -5.38
C VAL A 106 -17.23 -4.63 -5.87
N SER A 107 -17.39 -4.41 -7.18
CA SER A 107 -18.60 -3.76 -7.71
C SER A 107 -19.76 -4.71 -7.97
N LEU A 108 -19.50 -5.99 -8.20
CA LEU A 108 -20.52 -6.91 -8.70
C LEU A 108 -20.78 -8.06 -7.73
N ASN A 109 -20.03 -8.16 -6.61
CA ASN A 109 -19.99 -9.34 -5.75
C ASN A 109 -19.81 -10.66 -6.54
N MET A 110 -19.24 -10.56 -7.75
CA MET A 110 -19.08 -11.66 -8.69
C MET A 110 -17.61 -12.08 -8.68
N GLY A 111 -17.34 -13.36 -8.36
CA GLY A 111 -16.01 -13.97 -8.43
C GLY A 111 -15.57 -14.31 -9.86
N ILE A 112 -16.01 -13.53 -10.87
CA ILE A 112 -15.82 -13.82 -12.29
C ILE A 112 -14.61 -13.05 -12.83
N GLY A 113 -13.88 -13.67 -13.76
CA GLY A 113 -12.56 -13.28 -14.27
C GLY A 113 -12.42 -11.85 -14.80
N HIS A 114 -11.16 -11.40 -14.77
CA HIS A 114 -10.72 -10.03 -15.01
C HIS A 114 -10.62 -9.71 -16.51
N ASN A 115 -11.18 -8.56 -16.92
CA ASN A 115 -10.87 -7.72 -18.11
C ASN A 115 -12.08 -6.90 -18.58
N TYR A 116 -12.84 -6.29 -17.65
CA TYR A 116 -13.93 -5.40 -18.05
C TYR A 116 -13.47 -3.94 -17.94
N LYS A 117 -13.20 -3.31 -19.09
CA LYS A 117 -13.16 -1.84 -19.21
C LYS A 117 -14.60 -1.33 -19.04
N LEU A 118 -15.06 -1.18 -17.81
CA LEU A 118 -16.35 -0.59 -17.54
C LEU A 118 -16.19 0.91 -17.42
N ASN A 119 -16.23 1.57 -18.57
CA ASN A 119 -16.66 2.96 -18.65
C ASN A 119 -18.18 2.88 -18.52
N THR A 120 -18.72 3.27 -17.36
CA THR A 120 -20.15 3.49 -17.06
C THR A 120 -21.18 2.67 -17.85
N GLY A 121 -21.89 1.75 -17.19
CA GLY A 121 -23.01 1.04 -17.84
C GLY A 121 -23.51 -0.25 -17.18
N VAL A 122 -22.81 -0.75 -16.15
CA VAL A 122 -23.32 -1.85 -15.31
C VAL A 122 -23.92 -1.25 -14.05
N ASN A 123 -25.19 -1.54 -13.78
CA ASN A 123 -25.85 -1.16 -12.53
C ASN A 123 -25.01 -1.66 -11.34
N GLY A 124 -24.56 -0.74 -10.47
CA GLY A 124 -23.68 -1.03 -9.32
C GLY A 124 -22.18 -0.79 -9.55
N ALA A 125 -21.73 -0.61 -10.81
CA ALA A 125 -20.35 -0.23 -11.09
C ALA A 125 -20.03 1.14 -10.47
N GLY A 126 -19.02 1.18 -9.60
CA GLY A 126 -18.59 2.39 -8.89
C GLY A 126 -19.33 2.73 -7.59
N GLU A 127 -20.40 2.03 -7.22
CA GLU A 127 -21.07 2.27 -5.92
C GLU A 127 -20.06 2.10 -4.77
N HIS A 128 -19.27 1.03 -4.84
CA HIS A 128 -18.32 0.60 -3.83
C HIS A 128 -16.85 0.74 -4.25
N GLN A 129 -16.55 1.41 -5.37
CA GLN A 129 -15.16 1.65 -5.78
C GLN A 129 -15.01 2.92 -6.63
N ALA A 130 -13.78 3.40 -6.77
CA ALA A 130 -13.46 4.50 -7.67
C ALA A 130 -13.65 4.09 -9.14
N LEU A 131 -14.02 5.05 -9.98
CA LEU A 131 -14.11 4.94 -11.43
C LEU A 131 -13.11 5.87 -12.13
N ASN A 132 -12.89 5.65 -13.42
CA ASN A 132 -12.00 6.51 -14.20
C ASN A 132 -12.52 7.96 -14.23
N GLU A 133 -13.83 8.11 -14.32
CA GLU A 133 -14.58 9.37 -14.34
C GLU A 133 -14.38 10.17 -13.06
N ASP A 134 -14.14 9.51 -11.91
CA ASP A 134 -13.85 10.21 -10.66
C ASP A 134 -12.56 11.04 -10.76
N TYR A 135 -11.64 10.72 -11.68
CA TYR A 135 -10.37 11.42 -11.89
C TYR A 135 -10.37 12.39 -13.08
N ILE A 136 -11.46 12.46 -13.86
CA ILE A 136 -11.54 13.38 -15.01
C ILE A 136 -11.66 14.82 -14.53
N ASN A 137 -10.90 15.73 -15.15
CA ASN A 137 -10.83 17.15 -14.82
C ASN A 137 -10.40 17.42 -13.36
N GLN A 138 -9.65 16.49 -12.77
CA GLN A 138 -9.10 16.63 -11.43
C GLN A 138 -7.60 16.85 -11.46
N LYS A 139 -7.08 17.48 -10.41
CA LYS A 139 -5.65 17.76 -10.24
C LYS A 139 -4.84 16.59 -9.65
N TYR A 140 -5.44 15.41 -9.50
CA TYR A 140 -4.85 14.26 -8.83
C TYR A 140 -4.57 13.13 -9.81
N ASP A 141 -3.40 12.51 -9.65
CA ASP A 141 -3.04 11.28 -10.32
C ASP A 141 -3.68 10.06 -9.65
N LYS A 142 -3.80 8.98 -10.42
CA LYS A 142 -4.06 7.63 -9.89
C LYS A 142 -2.74 7.05 -9.35
N GLY A 143 -2.39 7.39 -8.12
CA GLY A 143 -1.17 6.96 -7.45
C GLY A 143 -1.24 5.49 -7.07
N HIS A 144 -0.31 4.68 -7.59
CA HIS A 144 -0.29 3.23 -7.34
C HIS A 144 0.18 2.90 -5.92
N LEU A 145 -0.37 1.86 -5.29
CA LEU A 145 0.16 1.31 -4.05
C LEU A 145 1.17 0.17 -4.33
N TYR A 146 0.84 -0.76 -5.22
CA TYR A 146 1.84 -1.61 -5.87
C TYR A 146 2.29 -0.92 -7.16
N PRO A 147 3.47 -0.26 -7.19
CA PRO A 147 3.93 0.45 -8.37
C PRO A 147 4.46 -0.52 -9.43
N VAL A 148 4.22 -0.18 -10.70
CA VAL A 148 4.85 -0.86 -11.87
C VAL A 148 6.38 -0.93 -11.73
N PHE A 149 6.99 0.04 -11.05
CA PHE A 149 8.44 0.07 -10.81
C PHE A 149 8.95 -1.09 -9.93
N HIS A 150 8.07 -1.79 -9.22
CA HIS A 150 8.41 -2.92 -8.36
C HIS A 150 8.00 -4.28 -8.96
N THR A 151 7.35 -4.32 -10.11
CA THR A 151 6.84 -5.58 -10.69
C THR A 151 7.94 -6.36 -11.39
N PHE A 152 7.85 -7.70 -11.40
CA PHE A 152 8.87 -8.55 -12.00
C PHE A 152 8.49 -9.11 -13.38
N GLN A 153 7.22 -8.98 -13.80
CA GLN A 153 6.71 -9.48 -15.08
C GLN A 153 5.53 -8.62 -15.58
N GLN A 154 5.28 -8.67 -16.90
CA GLN A 154 4.28 -7.81 -17.55
C GLN A 154 2.85 -8.07 -17.05
N CYS A 155 2.47 -9.32 -16.78
CA CYS A 155 1.14 -9.63 -16.25
C CYS A 155 0.92 -9.02 -14.85
N THR A 156 1.95 -8.99 -14.00
CA THR A 156 1.89 -8.30 -12.71
C THR A 156 1.77 -6.79 -12.90
N ALA A 157 2.57 -6.20 -13.81
CA ALA A 157 2.46 -4.79 -14.17
C ALA A 157 1.04 -4.45 -14.62
N ASP A 158 0.46 -5.26 -15.49
CA ASP A 158 -0.90 -5.11 -15.99
C ASP A 158 -1.95 -5.21 -14.88
N ALA A 159 -1.77 -6.13 -13.93
CA ALA A 159 -2.64 -6.29 -12.76
C ALA A 159 -2.65 -5.05 -11.87
N THR A 160 -1.56 -4.28 -11.82
CA THR A 160 -1.47 -3.08 -10.97
C THR A 160 -2.36 -1.92 -11.45
N PHE A 161 -2.86 -1.96 -12.69
CA PHE A 161 -3.76 -0.97 -13.29
C PHE A 161 -5.24 -1.19 -12.92
N THR A 162 -5.52 -1.56 -11.67
CA THR A 162 -6.88 -1.55 -11.11
C THR A 162 -7.06 -0.34 -10.20
N LEU A 163 -8.23 0.29 -10.23
CA LEU A 163 -8.52 1.44 -9.36
C LEU A 163 -8.55 1.08 -7.88
N THR A 164 -8.73 -0.20 -7.56
CA THR A 164 -8.56 -0.72 -6.19
C THR A 164 -7.11 -0.69 -5.70
N ASN A 165 -6.12 -0.64 -6.60
CA ASN A 165 -4.70 -0.49 -6.27
C ASN A 165 -4.23 0.97 -6.33
N ALA A 166 -5.14 1.94 -6.48
CA ALA A 166 -4.79 3.35 -6.60
C ALA A 166 -5.60 4.25 -5.68
N ALA A 167 -4.99 5.35 -5.28
CA ALA A 167 -5.65 6.44 -4.56
C ALA A 167 -5.27 7.79 -5.18
N PRO A 168 -6.10 8.84 -4.99
CA PRO A 168 -5.75 10.20 -5.44
C PRO A 168 -4.40 10.63 -4.86
N GLN A 169 -3.46 10.96 -5.73
CA GLN A 169 -2.12 11.39 -5.32
C GLN A 169 -1.76 12.69 -6.02
N ASP A 170 -1.18 13.63 -5.28
CA ASP A 170 -0.69 14.87 -5.86
C ASP A 170 0.39 14.56 -6.93
N PRO A 171 0.32 15.14 -8.14
CA PRO A 171 1.27 14.82 -9.21
C PRO A 171 2.74 15.10 -8.86
N SER A 172 3.02 16.11 -8.04
CA SER A 172 4.39 16.43 -7.58
C SER A 172 4.90 15.39 -6.57
N LEU A 173 4.00 14.80 -5.78
CA LEU A 173 4.31 13.68 -4.92
C LEU A 173 4.52 12.41 -5.76
N ASN A 174 3.53 12.04 -6.59
CA ASN A 174 3.53 10.82 -7.40
C ASN A 174 4.76 10.72 -8.30
N SER A 175 4.98 11.71 -9.17
CA SER A 175 6.09 11.70 -10.14
C SER A 175 7.44 12.13 -9.55
N GLY A 176 7.41 12.82 -8.40
CA GLY A 176 8.58 13.36 -7.73
C GLY A 176 9.01 12.54 -6.52
N LYS A 177 8.65 13.01 -5.31
CA LYS A 177 9.20 12.47 -4.05
C LYS A 177 8.83 11.01 -3.81
N TRP A 178 7.61 10.60 -4.12
CA TRP A 178 7.18 9.21 -3.93
C TRP A 178 7.98 8.26 -4.84
N ARG A 179 8.03 8.55 -6.14
CA ARG A 179 8.82 7.79 -7.12
C ARG A 179 10.30 7.71 -6.75
N THR A 180 10.91 8.82 -6.33
CA THR A 180 12.37 8.88 -6.13
C THR A 180 12.82 8.46 -4.74
N GLN A 181 12.10 8.84 -3.69
CA GLN A 181 12.52 8.63 -2.29
C GLN A 181 11.85 7.43 -1.63
N VAL A 182 10.79 6.88 -2.24
CA VAL A 182 10.12 5.67 -1.73
C VAL A 182 10.26 4.52 -2.71
N GLU A 183 9.72 4.62 -3.93
CA GLU A 183 9.74 3.51 -4.89
C GLU A 183 11.18 3.16 -5.29
N LYS A 184 11.93 4.13 -5.81
CA LYS A 184 13.32 3.90 -6.22
C LYS A 184 14.22 3.52 -5.05
N ALA A 185 14.09 4.20 -3.91
CA ALA A 185 14.90 3.90 -2.73
C ALA A 185 14.63 2.47 -2.19
N THR A 186 13.35 2.07 -2.14
CA THR A 186 12.94 0.71 -1.76
C THR A 186 13.56 -0.32 -2.69
N LYS A 187 13.42 -0.13 -4.00
CA LYS A 187 14.01 -1.00 -5.00
C LYS A 187 15.53 -1.12 -4.83
N THR A 188 16.24 0.00 -4.79
CA THR A 188 17.71 0.01 -4.62
C THR A 188 18.14 -0.71 -3.36
N PHE A 189 17.44 -0.48 -2.23
CA PHE A 189 17.73 -1.18 -0.99
C PHE A 189 17.51 -2.69 -1.10
N LEU A 190 16.37 -3.12 -1.64
CA LEU A 190 16.01 -4.53 -1.77
C LEU A 190 16.96 -5.29 -2.71
N ASP A 191 17.31 -4.69 -3.85
CA ASP A 191 18.25 -5.28 -4.80
C ASP A 191 19.65 -5.44 -4.20
N ALA A 192 20.10 -4.46 -3.41
CA ALA A 192 21.45 -4.47 -2.85
C ALA A 192 21.58 -5.37 -1.61
N HIS A 193 20.50 -5.57 -0.85
CA HIS A 193 20.59 -6.15 0.49
C HIS A 193 19.74 -7.40 0.72
N CYS A 194 18.78 -7.71 -0.15
CA CYS A 194 17.91 -8.85 0.06
C CYS A 194 18.40 -10.15 -0.61
N PHE A 195 19.25 -10.88 0.12
CA PHE A 195 19.88 -12.12 -0.37
C PHE A 195 18.92 -13.30 -0.61
N SER A 196 17.70 -13.26 -0.05
CA SER A 196 16.65 -14.26 -0.36
C SER A 196 16.11 -14.13 -1.78
N GLY A 197 16.44 -13.06 -2.50
CA GLY A 197 15.89 -12.78 -3.84
C GLY A 197 14.46 -12.24 -3.81
N PHE A 198 13.85 -12.10 -2.64
CA PHE A 198 12.53 -11.50 -2.47
C PHE A 198 12.34 -10.80 -1.13
N ALA A 199 11.38 -9.87 -1.09
CA ALA A 199 10.90 -9.21 0.12
C ALA A 199 9.39 -8.93 0.04
N TYR A 200 8.71 -8.94 1.17
CA TYR A 200 7.32 -8.52 1.27
C TYR A 200 7.25 -7.00 1.39
N VAL A 201 6.39 -6.36 0.62
CA VAL A 201 6.18 -4.91 0.70
C VAL A 201 4.69 -4.64 0.90
N VAL A 202 4.39 -3.73 1.81
CA VAL A 202 3.04 -3.23 2.04
C VAL A 202 3.07 -1.72 1.87
N THR A 203 2.31 -1.22 0.92
CA THR A 203 2.10 0.22 0.71
C THR A 203 0.66 0.53 1.06
N GLY A 204 0.42 1.63 1.76
CA GLY A 204 -0.93 2.04 2.11
C GLY A 204 -1.10 3.53 2.18
N VAL A 205 -2.33 3.92 2.50
CA VAL A 205 -2.73 5.32 2.62
C VAL A 205 -3.50 5.57 3.91
N VAL A 206 -3.46 6.82 4.37
CA VAL A 206 -4.28 7.30 5.48
C VAL A 206 -5.39 8.18 4.89
N PRO A 207 -6.68 7.88 5.15
CA PRO A 207 -7.78 8.73 4.68
C PRO A 207 -7.61 10.18 5.11
N GLY A 208 -7.96 11.11 4.22
CA GLY A 208 -8.08 12.53 4.53
C GLY A 208 -9.55 12.96 4.65
N THR A 209 -9.78 14.27 4.66
CA THR A 209 -11.12 14.86 4.76
C THR A 209 -11.69 15.31 3.41
N GLY A 210 -10.84 15.50 2.40
CA GLY A 210 -11.24 15.92 1.06
C GLY A 210 -11.81 14.78 0.22
N LYS A 211 -12.59 15.14 -0.80
CA LYS A 211 -13.16 14.19 -1.77
C LYS A 211 -12.93 14.65 -3.20
N LEU A 212 -12.51 13.72 -4.05
CA LEU A 212 -12.46 13.83 -5.50
C LEU A 212 -13.87 13.61 -6.05
N ASN A 213 -14.39 14.58 -6.81
CA ASN A 213 -15.73 14.51 -7.41
C ASN A 213 -16.83 14.10 -6.40
N ASN A 214 -16.71 14.51 -5.14
CA ASN A 214 -17.59 14.13 -4.01
C ASN A 214 -17.73 12.62 -3.75
N ARG A 215 -16.87 11.78 -4.35
CA ARG A 215 -16.98 10.31 -4.32
C ARG A 215 -15.78 9.61 -3.71
N VAL A 216 -14.57 9.96 -4.11
CA VAL A 216 -13.35 9.23 -3.71
C VAL A 216 -12.61 10.06 -2.66
N ILE A 217 -12.32 9.48 -1.51
CA ILE A 217 -11.57 10.18 -0.46
C ILE A 217 -10.15 10.48 -0.96
N ILE A 218 -9.69 11.71 -0.71
CA ILE A 218 -8.31 12.12 -0.97
C ILE A 218 -7.49 11.77 0.28
N PRO A 219 -6.48 10.90 0.17
CA PRO A 219 -5.60 10.57 1.27
C PRO A 219 -4.87 11.78 1.84
N SER A 220 -4.65 11.77 3.15
CA SER A 220 -3.72 12.70 3.80
C SER A 220 -2.27 12.24 3.67
N PHE A 221 -2.03 10.91 3.65
CA PHE A 221 -0.68 10.34 3.63
C PHE A 221 -0.59 9.06 2.82
N PHE A 222 0.61 8.83 2.26
CA PHE A 222 1.05 7.53 1.72
C PHE A 222 2.19 7.00 2.60
N TRP A 223 2.26 5.68 2.76
CA TRP A 223 3.30 5.01 3.53
C TRP A 223 3.68 3.68 2.88
N SER A 224 4.92 3.24 3.10
CA SER A 224 5.37 1.91 2.70
C SER A 224 6.13 1.22 3.85
N LYS A 225 6.06 -0.11 3.88
CA LYS A 225 6.77 -0.94 4.85
C LYS A 225 7.29 -2.17 4.14
N ILE A 226 8.52 -2.58 4.50
CA ILE A 226 9.20 -3.71 3.93
C ILE A 226 9.39 -4.77 5.01
N CYS A 227 9.17 -6.03 4.66
CA CYS A 227 9.53 -7.16 5.51
C CYS A 227 10.32 -8.20 4.72
N GLY A 228 11.49 -8.57 5.22
CA GLY A 228 12.27 -9.65 4.64
C GLY A 228 13.40 -10.06 5.58
N GLU A 229 13.41 -11.33 5.98
CA GLU A 229 14.30 -11.84 7.04
C GLU A 229 15.78 -11.68 6.71
N THR A 230 16.13 -11.75 5.41
CA THR A 230 17.52 -11.64 4.97
C THR A 230 17.91 -10.25 4.47
N CYS A 231 16.96 -9.33 4.28
CA CYS A 231 17.26 -8.01 3.73
C CYS A 231 17.93 -7.07 4.73
N PHE A 232 17.82 -7.34 6.04
CA PHE A 232 18.24 -6.42 7.10
C PHE A 232 19.43 -6.93 7.93
N ARG A 233 20.23 -7.88 7.45
CA ARG A 233 21.31 -8.56 8.21
C ARG A 233 22.32 -7.63 8.94
N LYS A 234 22.45 -6.36 8.55
CA LYS A 234 23.33 -5.37 9.22
C LYS A 234 22.65 -4.57 10.35
N TYR A 235 21.32 -4.65 10.44
CA TYR A 235 20.50 -4.05 11.50
C TYR A 235 19.94 -5.20 12.33
N ALA A 236 20.31 -5.30 13.60
CA ALA A 236 19.94 -6.41 14.49
C ALA A 236 18.43 -6.45 14.87
N GLU A 237 17.53 -6.00 13.99
CA GLU A 237 16.08 -6.05 14.17
C GLU A 237 15.48 -7.09 13.21
N LYS A 238 15.06 -8.22 13.76
CA LYS A 238 14.63 -9.39 12.98
C LYS A 238 13.27 -9.26 12.31
N HIS A 239 12.49 -8.18 12.48
CA HIS A 239 11.09 -8.20 12.05
C HIS A 239 10.65 -6.85 11.44
N CYS A 240 10.81 -6.74 10.11
CA CYS A 240 10.29 -5.70 9.22
C CYS A 240 10.71 -4.24 9.52
N ALA A 241 11.56 -3.65 8.67
CA ALA A 241 11.90 -2.23 8.77
C ALA A 241 10.85 -1.32 8.12
N ARG A 242 10.66 -0.13 8.70
CA ARG A 242 9.83 0.94 8.12
C ARG A 242 10.66 1.76 7.14
N LEU A 243 10.37 1.70 5.84
CA LEU A 243 10.85 2.71 4.91
C LEU A 243 9.79 3.82 4.77
N THR A 244 10.04 4.92 5.49
CA THR A 244 9.50 6.27 5.23
C THR A 244 7.97 6.45 5.29
N LEU A 245 7.52 7.27 6.24
CA LEU A 245 6.24 7.97 6.15
C LEU A 245 6.49 9.28 5.38
N LEU A 246 6.04 9.40 4.13
CA LEU A 246 6.03 10.72 3.48
C LEU A 246 4.76 11.45 3.91
N ALA A 247 4.88 12.22 4.99
CA ALA A 247 3.83 13.13 5.41
C ALA A 247 3.88 14.40 4.56
N TRP A 248 2.96 14.54 3.60
CA TRP A 248 2.71 15.83 2.95
C TRP A 248 1.33 16.31 3.35
N ASN A 249 1.28 17.32 4.20
CA ASN A 249 0.06 18.04 4.47
C ASN A 249 -0.30 18.80 3.18
N LEU A 250 -1.36 18.38 2.49
CA LEU A 250 -1.85 18.98 1.23
C LEU A 250 -2.15 20.49 1.34
N HIS A 251 -2.05 21.09 2.53
CA HIS A 251 -2.32 22.49 2.83
C HIS A 251 -1.12 23.27 3.42
N ALA A 252 0.08 22.68 3.53
CA ALA A 252 1.24 23.39 4.10
C ALA A 252 2.30 23.69 3.03
N ALA A 253 2.61 24.97 2.86
CA ALA A 253 3.75 25.45 2.09
C ALA A 253 5.07 24.81 2.57
N PRO A 254 6.08 24.64 1.71
CA PRO A 254 7.27 23.87 2.04
C PRO A 254 8.15 24.62 3.05
N ILE A 255 8.24 24.10 4.28
CA ILE A 255 9.32 24.47 5.20
C ILE A 255 10.43 23.43 5.00
N GLY A 256 11.50 23.85 4.35
CA GLY A 256 12.72 23.06 4.26
C GLY A 256 13.40 22.97 5.62
N GLN A 257 13.73 21.75 6.04
CA GLN A 257 14.82 21.54 6.99
C GLN A 257 15.74 20.46 6.44
N THR A 258 16.96 20.92 6.16
CA THR A 258 18.18 20.18 5.91
C THR A 258 18.54 19.34 7.15
N LEU A 259 18.78 18.04 6.97
CA LEU A 259 19.45 17.22 7.98
C LEU A 259 20.96 17.43 7.81
N SER A 260 21.58 18.17 8.73
CA SER A 260 23.03 18.19 8.90
C SER A 260 23.49 16.88 9.54
N GLN A 261 24.53 16.31 8.96
CA GLN A 261 25.27 15.18 9.52
C GLN A 261 26.02 15.63 10.79
N HIS A 262 25.85 14.86 11.86
CA HIS A 262 26.85 14.66 12.91
C HIS A 262 26.90 13.17 13.24
#